data_AF-A0A4Q2VAY9-F1
#
_entry.id   AF-A0A4Q2VAY9-F1
#
_cell.length_a   1.000
_cell.length_b   1.000
_cell.length_c   1.000
_cell.angle_alpha   90.00
_cell.angle_beta   90.00
_cell.angle_gamma   90.00
#
_symmetry.space_group_name_H-M   'P 1'
#
loop_
_entity.id
_entity.type
_entity.pdbx_description
1 polymer ?
#
loop_
_entity_poly.entity_id
_entity_poly.type
_entity_poly.pdbx_seq_one_letter_code
_entity_poly.pdbx_strand_id
1 'polypeptide(L)'
;MPAHPTPPTLPRDRAEFEAHYAKDPDQWFQYLSDAYTWMEEQEANQTTVDRKLVELQVQVEALQEELQLSQARGAEATSQKNWIVERLDAKEKELAVVRLELYKAQTAAFPTVASLTPTINPDPVAKDRVAETVGAPLSPVTRSTASAQLSERIPDPDKFKATRADLRRFHNA
;
A
#
# COMPACT_ATOMS: atom_id res chain seq x y z
N MET A 1 -1.50 -33.84 30.35
CA MET A 1 -0.54 -34.91 30.03
C MET A 1 -0.68 -35.96 31.12
N PRO A 2 -0.99 -37.22 30.77
CA PRO A 2 -1.01 -38.30 31.74
C PRO A 2 0.39 -38.46 32.35
N ALA A 3 0.46 -38.68 33.66
CA ALA A 3 1.72 -38.87 34.36
C ALA A 3 2.38 -40.18 33.87
N HIS A 4 3.70 -40.16 33.69
CA HIS A 4 4.45 -41.35 33.31
C HIS A 4 4.29 -42.43 34.39
N PRO A 5 3.80 -43.64 34.06
CA PRO A 5 3.62 -44.70 35.05
C PRO A 5 4.97 -45.10 35.64
N THR A 6 5.01 -45.29 36.95
CA THR A 6 6.26 -45.60 37.67
C THR A 6 6.28 -47.09 37.99
N PRO A 7 7.38 -47.82 37.68
CA PRO A 7 7.45 -49.24 37.97
C PRO A 7 7.38 -49.50 39.49
N PRO A 8 6.81 -50.65 39.92
CA PRO A 8 6.71 -51.01 41.33
C PRO A 8 8.07 -51.07 42.04
N THR A 9 9.06 -51.66 41.36
CA THR A 9 10.46 -51.69 41.79
C THR A 9 11.38 -51.53 40.59
N LEU A 10 12.63 -51.15 40.84
CA LEU A 10 13.69 -51.11 39.83
C LEU A 10 14.70 -52.24 40.11
N PRO A 11 14.37 -53.49 39.75
CA PRO A 11 15.23 -54.63 39.99
C PRO A 11 16.53 -54.49 39.18
N ARG A 12 17.67 -54.79 39.83
CA ARG A 12 19.00 -54.69 39.20
C ARG A 12 19.35 -55.91 38.39
N ASP A 13 18.75 -57.05 38.72
CA ASP A 13 18.90 -58.29 38.00
C ASP A 13 17.57 -59.05 37.88
N ARG A 14 17.60 -60.11 37.06
CA ARG A 14 16.43 -60.92 36.77
C ARG A 14 15.91 -61.67 38.00
N ALA A 15 16.79 -62.06 38.93
CA ALA A 15 16.39 -62.80 40.11
C ALA A 15 15.61 -61.91 41.09
N GLU A 16 16.03 -60.66 41.26
CA GLU A 16 15.30 -59.65 42.02
C GLU A 16 13.93 -59.36 41.39
N PHE A 17 13.85 -59.27 40.06
CA PHE A 17 12.57 -59.12 39.37
C PHE A 17 11.64 -60.30 39.63
N GLU A 18 12.11 -61.53 39.43
CA GLU A 18 11.30 -62.75 39.63
C GLU A 18 10.84 -62.88 41.09
N ALA A 19 11.68 -62.53 42.06
CA ALA A 19 11.32 -62.52 43.48
C ALA A 19 10.23 -61.48 43.79
N HIS A 20 10.31 -60.28 43.21
CA HIS A 20 9.28 -59.25 43.39
C HIS A 20 7.99 -59.58 42.66
N TYR A 21 8.07 -60.11 41.45
CA TYR A 21 6.92 -60.53 40.66
C TYR A 21 6.17 -61.68 41.35
N ALA A 22 6.89 -62.66 41.91
CA ALA A 22 6.27 -63.75 42.67
C ALA A 22 5.56 -63.27 43.94
N LYS A 23 5.99 -62.13 44.51
CA LYS A 23 5.39 -61.56 45.71
C LYS A 23 4.11 -60.79 45.42
N ASP A 24 4.09 -60.02 44.33
CA ASP A 24 2.96 -59.16 43.97
C ASP A 24 2.82 -59.02 42.43
N PRO A 25 2.25 -60.04 41.74
CA PRO A 25 2.17 -60.06 40.28
C PRO A 25 1.16 -59.04 39.74
N ASP A 26 0.09 -58.76 40.49
CA ASP A 26 -0.97 -57.83 40.08
C ASP A 26 -0.44 -56.40 39.95
N GLN A 27 0.48 -56.00 40.83
CA GLN A 27 1.12 -54.68 40.77
C GLN A 27 1.94 -54.49 39.48
N TRP A 28 2.61 -55.56 39.03
CA TRP A 28 3.34 -55.56 37.76
C TRP A 28 2.40 -55.58 36.55
N PHE A 29 1.33 -56.35 36.60
CA PHE A 29 0.31 -56.35 35.56
C PHE A 29 -0.31 -54.96 35.39
N GLN A 30 -0.69 -54.31 36.48
CA GLN A 30 -1.25 -52.96 36.45
C GLN A 30 -0.26 -51.95 35.88
N TYR A 31 1.01 -51.97 36.34
CA TYR A 31 2.05 -51.09 35.78
C TYR A 31 2.22 -51.28 34.27
N LEU A 32 2.30 -52.52 33.80
CA LEU A 32 2.45 -52.80 32.37
C LEU A 32 1.24 -52.30 31.59
N SER A 33 0.01 -52.55 32.08
CA SER A 33 -1.22 -52.06 31.46
C SER A 33 -1.26 -50.53 31.38
N ASP A 34 -0.89 -49.84 32.46
CA ASP A 34 -0.84 -48.38 32.52
C ASP A 34 0.26 -47.83 31.60
N ALA A 35 1.41 -48.50 31.53
CA ALA A 35 2.51 -48.15 30.63
C ALA A 35 2.12 -48.26 29.15
N TYR A 36 1.44 -49.34 28.75
CA TYR A 36 0.96 -49.49 27.38
C TYR A 36 -0.09 -48.42 27.03
N THR A 37 -1.08 -48.21 27.91
CA THR A 37 -2.08 -47.13 27.72
C THR A 37 -1.41 -45.77 27.59
N TRP A 38 -0.44 -45.47 28.46
CA TRP A 38 0.30 -44.22 28.41
C TRP A 38 1.09 -44.06 27.10
N MET A 39 1.75 -45.11 26.61
CA MET A 39 2.50 -45.08 25.34
C MET A 39 1.57 -44.80 24.15
N GLU A 40 0.40 -45.45 24.09
CA GLU A 40 -0.60 -45.20 23.04
C GLU A 40 -1.09 -43.74 23.07
N GLU A 41 -1.37 -43.21 24.27
CA GLU A 41 -1.75 -41.80 24.43
C GLU A 41 -0.62 -40.84 24.02
N GLN A 42 0.64 -41.17 24.31
CA GLN A 42 1.78 -40.35 23.87
C GLN A 42 1.93 -40.36 22.35
N GLU A 43 1.78 -41.50 21.69
CA GLU A 43 1.84 -41.58 20.23
C GLU A 43 0.73 -40.74 19.57
N ALA A 44 -0.50 -40.83 20.09
CA ALA A 44 -1.62 -40.00 19.63
C ALA A 44 -1.36 -38.50 19.87
N ASN A 45 -0.79 -38.14 21.03
CA ASN A 45 -0.42 -36.75 21.31
C ASN A 45 0.70 -36.26 20.40
N GLN A 46 1.71 -37.09 20.13
CA GLN A 46 2.83 -36.75 19.26
C GLN A 46 2.35 -36.42 17.84
N THR A 47 1.49 -37.25 17.25
CA THR A 47 0.93 -36.98 15.92
C THR A 47 0.14 -35.66 15.88
N THR A 48 -0.57 -35.33 16.96
CA THR A 48 -1.29 -34.05 17.09
C THR A 48 -0.33 -32.87 17.17
N VAL A 49 0.75 -32.99 17.93
CA VAL A 49 1.79 -31.97 18.06
C VAL A 49 2.51 -31.75 16.73
N ASP A 50 2.90 -32.83 16.04
CA ASP A 50 3.57 -32.77 14.75
C ASP A 50 2.69 -32.09 13.70
N ARG A 51 1.39 -32.40 13.68
CA ARG A 51 0.43 -31.73 12.79
C ARG A 51 0.36 -30.23 13.06
N LYS A 52 0.26 -29.83 14.34
CA LYS A 52 0.24 -28.41 14.72
C LYS A 52 1.54 -27.70 14.36
N LEU A 53 2.67 -28.38 14.50
CA LEU A 53 3.97 -27.83 14.14
C LEU A 53 4.04 -27.51 12.64
N VAL A 54 3.60 -28.44 11.79
CA VAL A 54 3.53 -28.22 10.34
C VAL A 54 2.58 -27.07 10.00
N GLU A 55 1.40 -27.03 10.62
CA GLU A 55 0.43 -25.94 10.40
C GLU A 55 1.00 -24.57 10.78
N LEU A 56 1.67 -24.47 11.93
CA LEU A 56 2.36 -23.26 12.37
C LEU A 56 3.49 -22.88 11.42
N GLN A 57 4.26 -23.85 10.91
CA GLN A 57 5.34 -23.58 9.98
C GLN A 57 4.82 -22.97 8.67
N VAL A 58 3.74 -23.52 8.12
CA VAL A 58 3.07 -22.96 6.93
C VAL A 58 2.54 -21.54 7.19
N GLN A 59 1.95 -21.29 8.37
CA GLN A 59 1.49 -19.94 8.73
C GLN A 59 2.64 -18.94 8.84
N VAL A 60 3.77 -19.34 9.42
CA VAL A 60 4.96 -18.49 9.53
C VAL A 60 5.51 -18.14 8.15
N GLU A 61 5.62 -19.12 7.24
CA GLU A 61 6.08 -18.88 5.87
C GLU A 61 5.14 -17.92 5.12
N ALA A 62 3.83 -18.12 5.20
CA ALA A 62 2.85 -17.24 4.58
C ALA A 62 2.93 -15.79 5.11
N LEU A 63 3.06 -15.62 6.42
CA LEU A 63 3.22 -14.30 7.05
C LEU A 63 4.55 -13.63 6.67
N GLN A 64 5.62 -14.40 6.49
CA GLN A 64 6.90 -13.88 6.03
C GLN A 64 6.81 -13.38 4.58
N GLU A 65 6.15 -14.13 3.69
CA GLU A 65 5.91 -13.70 2.32
C GLU A 65 5.07 -12.41 2.26
N GLU A 66 3.99 -12.35 3.05
CA GLU A 66 3.14 -11.15 3.13
C GLU A 66 3.92 -9.93 3.65
N LEU A 67 4.77 -10.13 4.66
CA LEU A 67 5.63 -9.07 5.19
C LEU A 67 6.60 -8.56 4.12
N GLN A 68 7.26 -9.44 3.37
CA GLN A 68 8.18 -9.04 2.29
C GLN A 68 7.45 -8.25 1.20
N LEU A 69 6.26 -8.71 0.80
CA LEU A 69 5.44 -8.03 -0.19
C LEU A 69 4.96 -6.65 0.28
N SER A 70 4.56 -6.55 1.55
CA SER A 70 4.19 -5.27 2.17
C SER A 70 5.37 -4.30 2.22
N GLN A 71 6.57 -4.78 2.59
CA GLN A 71 7.79 -3.98 2.60
C GLN A 71 8.17 -3.48 1.21
N ALA A 72 8.09 -4.34 0.18
CA ALA A 72 8.35 -3.95 -1.20
C ALA A 72 7.38 -2.85 -1.67
N ARG A 73 6.08 -3.00 -1.40
CA ARG A 73 5.07 -1.98 -1.70
C ARG A 73 5.34 -0.67 -0.96
N GLY A 74 5.74 -0.73 0.30
CA GLY A 74 6.10 0.45 1.10
C GLY A 74 7.32 1.20 0.52
N ALA A 75 8.34 0.46 0.08
CA ALA A 75 9.52 1.03 -0.55
C ALA A 75 9.18 1.69 -1.90
N GLU A 76 8.34 1.04 -2.71
CA GLU A 76 7.88 1.61 -3.98
C GLU A 76 7.07 2.89 -3.76
N ALA A 77 6.09 2.87 -2.85
CA ALA A 77 5.26 4.03 -2.54
C ALA A 77 6.11 5.21 -2.02
N THR A 78 7.13 4.93 -1.21
CA THR A 78 8.07 5.95 -0.71
C THR A 78 8.89 6.55 -1.86
N SER A 79 9.37 5.71 -2.78
CA SER A 79 10.13 6.15 -3.95
C SER A 79 9.28 7.02 -4.87
N GLN A 80 8.03 6.61 -5.14
CA GLN A 80 7.07 7.39 -5.93
C GLN A 80 6.77 8.74 -5.27
N LYS A 81 6.52 8.75 -3.96
CA LYS A 81 6.30 10.00 -3.20
C LYS A 81 7.50 10.95 -3.35
N ASN A 82 8.72 10.45 -3.16
CA ASN A 82 9.92 11.29 -3.26
C ASN A 82 10.06 11.88 -4.67
N TRP A 83 9.86 11.07 -5.70
CA TRP A 83 9.87 11.54 -7.09
C TRP A 83 8.83 12.63 -7.37
N ILE A 84 7.61 12.48 -6.85
CA ILE A 84 6.55 13.49 -6.98
C ILE A 84 6.97 14.80 -6.28
N VAL A 85 7.50 14.71 -5.06
CA VAL A 85 7.94 15.87 -4.28
C VAL A 85 9.05 16.63 -5.01
N GLU A 86 10.07 15.93 -5.52
CA GLU A 86 11.16 16.54 -6.29
C GLU A 86 10.64 17.24 -7.55
N ARG A 87 9.73 16.59 -8.29
CA ARG A 87 9.16 17.15 -9.51
C ARG A 87 8.28 18.37 -9.22
N LEU A 88 7.55 18.37 -8.11
CA LEU A 88 6.73 19.51 -7.68
C LEU A 88 7.62 20.70 -7.31
N ASP A 89 8.67 20.49 -6.51
CA ASP A 89 9.63 21.53 -6.14
C ASP A 89 10.32 22.14 -7.38
N ALA A 90 10.70 21.31 -8.35
CA ALA A 90 11.24 21.80 -9.63
C ALA A 90 10.24 22.71 -10.37
N LYS A 91 8.95 22.32 -10.40
CA LYS A 91 7.90 23.12 -11.04
C LYS A 91 7.61 24.41 -10.29
N GLU A 92 7.64 24.40 -8.96
CA GLU A 92 7.47 25.60 -8.14
C GLU A 92 8.60 26.61 -8.39
N LYS A 93 9.84 26.14 -8.52
CA LYS A 93 11.00 26.98 -8.88
C LYS A 93 10.86 27.58 -10.28
N GLU A 94 10.52 26.77 -11.29
CA GLU A 94 10.27 27.27 -12.65
C GLU A 94 9.18 28.35 -12.66
N LEU A 95 8.08 28.12 -11.94
CA LEU A 95 6.96 29.05 -11.86
C LEU A 95 7.34 30.36 -11.16
N ALA A 96 8.20 30.31 -10.14
CA ALA A 96 8.74 31.51 -9.50
C ALA A 96 9.58 32.36 -10.47
N VAL A 97 10.41 31.71 -11.32
CA VAL A 97 11.19 32.40 -12.36
C VAL A 97 10.27 33.08 -13.37
N VAL A 98 9.28 32.36 -13.91
CA VAL A 98 8.34 32.92 -14.89
C VAL A 98 7.55 34.10 -14.30
N ARG A 99 7.13 34.02 -13.04
CA ARG A 99 6.46 35.15 -12.35
C ARG A 99 7.37 36.37 -12.24
N LEU A 100 8.64 36.16 -11.92
CA LEU A 100 9.62 37.25 -11.84
C LEU A 100 9.86 37.89 -13.22
N GLU A 101 10.00 37.08 -14.27
CA GLU A 101 10.16 37.57 -15.64
C GLU A 101 8.95 38.35 -16.11
N LEU A 102 7.74 37.83 -15.85
CA LEU A 102 6.49 38.51 -16.16
C LEU A 102 6.37 39.86 -15.44
N TYR A 103 6.74 39.91 -14.15
CA TYR A 103 6.79 41.16 -13.39
C TYR A 103 7.77 42.17 -14.01
N LYS A 104 8.98 41.73 -14.38
CA LYS A 104 9.97 42.59 -15.05
C LYS A 104 9.46 43.11 -16.39
N ALA A 105 8.84 42.24 -17.21
CA ALA A 105 8.29 42.62 -18.50
C ALA A 105 7.16 43.66 -18.36
N GLN A 106 6.25 43.47 -17.40
CA GLN A 106 5.20 44.45 -17.09
C GLN A 106 5.79 45.79 -16.64
N THR A 107 6.81 45.74 -15.79
CA THR A 107 7.45 46.96 -15.27
C THR A 107 8.19 47.73 -16.37
N ALA A 108 8.87 47.02 -17.28
CA ALA A 108 9.56 47.63 -18.43
C ALA A 108 8.59 48.22 -19.47
N ALA A 109 7.35 47.74 -19.52
CA ALA A 109 6.32 48.25 -20.41
C ALA A 109 5.65 49.55 -19.90
N PHE A 110 5.93 50.01 -18.67
CA PHE A 110 5.48 51.33 -18.24
C PHE A 110 6.28 52.41 -18.99
N PRO A 111 5.60 53.42 -19.58
CA PRO A 111 6.29 54.50 -20.28
C PRO A 111 7.21 55.24 -19.32
N THR A 112 8.49 55.35 -19.67
CA THR A 112 9.42 56.23 -18.98
C THR A 112 8.92 57.66 -19.19
N VAL A 113 8.29 58.24 -18.17
CA VAL A 113 7.88 59.65 -18.21
C VAL A 113 9.18 60.47 -18.18
N ALA A 114 9.66 60.86 -19.35
CA ALA A 114 10.60 61.95 -19.46
C ALA A 114 9.93 63.18 -18.82
N SER A 115 10.53 63.71 -17.76
CA SER A 115 10.08 64.96 -17.15
C SER A 115 10.21 66.07 -18.19
N LEU A 116 9.11 66.36 -18.88
CA LEU A 116 9.02 67.51 -19.77
C LEU A 116 8.82 68.74 -18.89
N THR A 117 9.88 69.54 -18.76
CA THR A 117 9.82 70.93 -18.29
C THR A 117 8.70 71.68 -19.03
N PRO A 118 7.73 72.29 -18.33
CA PRO A 118 6.64 72.99 -18.99
C PRO A 118 7.16 74.30 -19.60
N THR A 119 7.28 74.34 -20.92
CA THR A 119 7.41 75.61 -21.65
C THR A 119 6.01 76.16 -21.91
N ILE A 120 5.69 77.23 -21.21
CA ILE A 120 4.48 78.04 -21.40
C ILE A 120 4.61 78.77 -22.74
N ASN A 121 3.64 78.60 -23.63
CA ASN A 121 3.27 79.63 -24.60
C ASN A 121 1.78 79.49 -24.99
N PRO A 122 1.07 80.62 -25.21
CA PRO A 122 -0.38 80.67 -25.13
C PRO A 122 -1.09 80.26 -26.43
N ASP A 123 -2.33 79.82 -26.22
CA ASP A 123 -3.31 79.28 -27.15
C ASP A 123 -3.81 80.29 -28.21
N PRO A 124 -4.34 79.83 -29.35
CA PRO A 124 -5.61 80.38 -29.80
C PRO A 124 -6.64 79.33 -30.28
N VAL A 125 -7.74 79.26 -29.52
CA VAL A 125 -9.17 79.24 -29.92
C VAL A 125 -9.62 78.31 -31.07
N ALA A 126 -10.22 77.20 -30.65
CA ALA A 126 -11.52 76.59 -31.01
C ALA A 126 -12.05 76.66 -32.47
N LYS A 127 -12.31 75.46 -33.03
CA LYS A 127 -13.55 75.15 -33.77
C LYS A 127 -14.04 73.74 -33.46
N ASP A 128 -15.35 73.68 -33.29
CA ASP A 128 -16.20 72.59 -32.80
C ASP A 128 -16.55 71.51 -33.84
N ARG A 129 -17.24 70.46 -33.35
CA ARG A 129 -18.14 69.48 -34.03
C ARG A 129 -17.48 68.21 -34.64
N VAL A 130 -17.99 66.97 -34.50
CA VAL A 130 -19.29 66.38 -34.08
C VAL A 130 -19.06 64.98 -33.46
N ALA A 131 -20.00 64.53 -32.64
CA ALA A 131 -20.13 63.21 -32.01
C ALA A 131 -20.55 62.05 -32.97
N GLU A 132 -20.74 60.88 -32.34
CA GLU A 132 -21.22 59.55 -32.83
C GLU A 132 -20.14 58.59 -33.38
N THR A 133 -20.11 57.29 -33.05
CA THR A 133 -21.07 56.42 -32.35
C THR A 133 -20.33 55.29 -31.64
N VAL A 134 -20.90 54.86 -30.52
CA VAL A 134 -20.47 53.73 -29.68
C VAL A 134 -20.60 52.42 -30.47
N GLY A 135 -19.48 51.75 -30.75
CA GLY A 135 -19.44 50.36 -31.20
C GLY A 135 -19.17 49.44 -30.01
N ALA A 136 -20.18 48.67 -29.60
CA ALA A 136 -20.08 47.68 -28.53
C ALA A 136 -19.02 46.60 -28.82
N PRO A 137 -18.33 46.05 -27.80
CA PRO A 137 -17.38 44.95 -28.02
C PRO A 137 -18.13 43.69 -28.46
N LEU A 138 -17.59 43.00 -29.47
CA LEU A 138 -18.01 41.67 -29.88
C LEU A 138 -17.76 40.69 -28.72
N SER A 139 -18.83 40.05 -28.24
CA SER A 139 -18.76 38.97 -27.25
C SER A 139 -17.82 37.85 -27.74
N PRO A 140 -16.91 37.33 -26.90
CA PRO A 140 -16.13 36.16 -27.28
C PRO A 140 -17.08 34.97 -27.42
N VAL A 141 -17.01 34.31 -28.58
CA VAL A 141 -17.64 33.01 -28.83
C VAL A 141 -17.10 32.02 -27.80
N THR A 142 -17.93 31.65 -26.83
CA THR A 142 -17.67 30.50 -25.95
C THR A 142 -17.68 29.25 -26.82
N ARG A 143 -16.48 28.80 -27.21
CA ARG A 143 -16.28 27.46 -27.74
C ARG A 143 -16.51 26.50 -26.57
N SER A 144 -17.72 25.98 -26.48
CA SER A 144 -18.06 24.87 -25.60
C SER A 144 -17.24 23.65 -26.03
N THR A 145 -16.08 23.46 -25.42
CA THR A 145 -15.39 22.18 -25.46
C THR A 145 -16.18 21.26 -24.55
N ALA A 146 -17.01 20.42 -25.16
CA ALA A 146 -17.65 19.30 -24.48
C ALA A 146 -16.57 18.54 -23.71
N SER A 147 -16.59 18.69 -22.39
CA SER A 147 -15.81 17.89 -21.48
C SER A 147 -16.29 16.46 -21.62
N ALA A 148 -15.55 15.63 -22.36
CA ALA A 148 -15.70 14.19 -22.30
C ALA A 148 -15.27 13.75 -20.89
N GLN A 149 -16.21 13.80 -19.94
CA GLN A 149 -16.07 13.11 -18.68
C GLN A 149 -16.12 11.61 -18.99
N LEU A 150 -14.93 11.02 -19.15
CA LEU A 150 -14.77 9.57 -19.02
C LEU A 150 -15.02 9.25 -17.54
N SER A 151 -16.28 9.00 -17.20
CA SER A 151 -16.63 8.36 -15.94
C SER A 151 -16.07 6.93 -16.02
N GLU A 152 -14.96 6.68 -15.33
CA GLU A 152 -14.46 5.34 -15.05
C GLU A 152 -15.42 4.66 -14.06
N ARG A 153 -16.60 4.30 -14.55
CA ARG A 153 -17.52 3.45 -13.81
C ARG A 153 -16.99 2.03 -13.92
N ILE A 154 -16.36 1.55 -12.85
CA ILE A 154 -15.95 0.15 -12.74
C ILE A 154 -17.20 -0.71 -12.97
N PRO A 155 -17.17 -1.69 -13.89
CA PRO A 155 -18.31 -2.55 -14.16
C PRO A 155 -18.75 -3.28 -12.90
N ASP A 156 -20.07 -3.40 -12.71
CA ASP A 156 -20.67 -4.22 -11.65
C ASP A 156 -20.03 -5.63 -11.67
N PRO A 157 -19.43 -6.12 -10.58
CA PRO A 157 -18.73 -7.40 -10.56
C PRO A 157 -19.67 -8.58 -10.88
N ASP A 158 -20.95 -8.46 -10.51
CA ASP A 158 -21.96 -9.48 -10.76
C ASP A 158 -22.41 -9.57 -12.23
N LYS A 159 -22.15 -8.51 -13.01
CA LYS A 159 -22.46 -8.43 -14.45
C LYS A 159 -21.24 -8.70 -15.33
N PHE A 160 -20.05 -8.72 -14.74
CA PHE A 160 -18.81 -8.95 -15.46
C PHE A 160 -18.60 -10.44 -15.72
N LYS A 161 -18.96 -10.89 -16.93
CA LYS A 161 -18.73 -12.26 -17.39
C LYS A 161 -17.39 -12.32 -18.15
N ALA A 162 -16.28 -12.26 -17.42
CA ALA A 162 -14.97 -12.55 -18.01
C ALA A 162 -14.67 -14.05 -17.94
N THR A 163 -14.12 -14.59 -19.02
CA THR A 163 -13.70 -15.99 -19.10
C THR A 163 -12.17 -16.05 -19.15
N ARG A 164 -11.56 -17.17 -18.73
CA ARG A 164 -10.10 -17.38 -18.77
C ARG A 164 -9.46 -17.12 -20.15
N ALA A 165 -10.25 -17.14 -21.23
CA ALA A 165 -9.81 -16.79 -22.57
C ALA A 165 -9.49 -15.29 -22.75
N ASP A 166 -10.13 -14.40 -21.99
CA ASP A 166 -9.94 -12.94 -22.09
C ASP A 166 -8.57 -12.49 -21.56
N LEU A 167 -7.96 -13.30 -20.69
CA LEU A 167 -6.63 -13.06 -20.12
C LEU A 167 -5.49 -13.34 -21.12
N ARG A 168 -5.77 -13.94 -22.28
CA ARG A 168 -4.73 -14.26 -23.28
C ARG A 168 -4.01 -13.03 -23.83
N ARG A 169 -4.63 -11.84 -23.74
CA ARG A 169 -4.01 -10.57 -24.19
C ARG A 169 -2.90 -10.07 -23.25
N PHE A 170 -2.84 -10.58 -22.02
CA PHE A 170 -1.83 -10.18 -21.02
C PHE A 170 -0.68 -11.19 -20.89
N HIS A 171 -0.69 -12.29 -21.64
CA HIS A 171 0.32 -13.34 -21.51
C HIS A 171 1.64 -13.04 -22.24
N ASN A 172 1.67 -12.00 -23.10
CA ASN A 172 2.83 -11.63 -23.93
C ASN A 172 3.26 -10.15 -23.77
N ALA A 173 3.01 -9.54 -22.61
CA ALA A 173 3.52 -8.20 -22.29
C ALA A 173 4.72 -8.29 -21.35
#